data_AF-A0A2K3JQ45-F1
#
_entry.id   AF-A0A2K3JQ45-F1
#
_cell.length_a   1.000
_cell.length_b   1.000
_cell.length_c   1.000
_cell.angle_alpha   90.00
_cell.angle_beta   90.00
_cell.angle_gamma   90.00
#
_symmetry.space_group_name_H-M   'P 1'
#
loop_
_entity.id
_entity.type
_entity.pdbx_description
1 polymer ?
#
loop_
_entity_poly.entity_id
_entity_poly.type
_entity_poly.pdbx_seq_one_letter_code
_entity_poly.pdbx_strand_id
1 'polypeptide(L)'
;MVCFSFAEGPLAWALIVWRCSLVFSSFDKILSVLVHLLPGIVFFTIRWWNPTTFESMYPEGSLQRATWPYVEDKSYLWTWLFLVPLVAYTLWQILYFLIVNVLLRQTLLRDPEVMTSYRELSKKAKKANNVWWRLSGLLGDQNRMLMFIFLQGIFTIATMTLTVPIFQSYELHALFQILKVSASVWNGGRFLLEVMPRQAMLKEKNKSERKHVQDQMDQSITNAK
;
A
#
# COMPACT_ATOMS: atom_id res chain seq x y z
N MET A 1 -4.46 9.25 -17.87
CA MET A 1 -4.07 10.22 -16.83
C MET A 1 -4.70 9.89 -15.49
N VAL A 2 -6.02 9.66 -15.42
CA VAL A 2 -6.68 9.29 -14.15
C VAL A 2 -6.06 8.04 -13.51
N CYS A 3 -5.94 6.94 -14.25
CA CYS A 3 -5.31 5.71 -13.74
C CYS A 3 -3.83 5.90 -13.37
N PHE A 4 -3.11 6.75 -14.09
CA PHE A 4 -1.73 7.11 -13.77
C PHE A 4 -1.65 7.79 -12.40
N SER A 5 -2.55 8.74 -12.14
CA SER A 5 -2.60 9.45 -10.85
C SER A 5 -2.87 8.51 -9.68
N PHE A 6 -3.76 7.52 -9.84
CA PHE A 6 -3.96 6.49 -8.81
C PHE A 6 -2.73 5.58 -8.65
N ALA A 7 -2.13 5.14 -9.76
CA ALA A 7 -0.99 4.22 -9.75
C ALA A 7 0.28 4.84 -9.17
N GLU A 8 0.66 6.04 -9.61
CA GLU A 8 1.86 6.76 -9.17
C GLU A 8 1.64 7.66 -7.94
N GLY A 9 0.37 7.90 -7.57
CA GLY A 9 -0.01 8.64 -6.37
C GLY A 9 -0.21 7.70 -5.18
N PRO A 10 -1.42 7.65 -4.59
CA PRO A 10 -1.63 6.98 -3.32
C PRO A 10 -1.25 5.50 -3.32
N LEU A 11 -1.40 4.80 -4.46
CA LEU A 11 -1.04 3.39 -4.57
C LEU A 11 0.48 3.18 -4.54
N ALA A 12 1.26 3.89 -5.36
CA ALA A 12 2.72 3.82 -5.31
C ALA A 12 3.29 4.22 -3.95
N TRP A 13 2.81 5.31 -3.38
CA TRP A 13 3.31 5.82 -2.10
C TRP A 13 2.98 4.91 -0.92
N ALA A 14 1.89 4.14 -1.00
CA ALA A 14 1.54 3.12 -0.02
C ALA A 14 2.64 2.04 0.11
N LEU A 15 3.37 1.70 -0.98
CA LEU A 15 4.52 0.78 -0.91
C LEU A 15 5.59 1.27 0.07
N ILE A 16 5.86 2.58 0.04
CA ILE A 16 6.92 3.21 0.87
C ILE A 16 6.40 3.44 2.29
N VAL A 17 5.23 4.08 2.43
CA VAL A 17 4.68 4.47 3.74
C VAL A 17 4.34 3.27 4.59
N TRP A 18 3.73 2.24 4.00
CA TRP A 18 3.39 1.00 4.72
C TRP A 18 4.54 -0.01 4.76
N ARG A 19 5.72 0.39 4.25
CA ARG A 19 6.95 -0.40 4.23
C ARG A 19 6.70 -1.82 3.68
N CYS A 20 6.06 -1.90 2.52
CA CYS A 20 5.86 -3.17 1.84
C CYS A 20 7.23 -3.80 1.56
N SER A 21 7.42 -5.03 2.01
CA SER A 21 8.70 -5.75 1.98
C SER A 21 8.68 -6.76 0.84
N LEU A 22 9.64 -6.69 -0.08
CA LEU A 22 9.83 -7.73 -1.09
C LEU A 22 10.53 -8.93 -0.43
N VAL A 23 9.78 -10.01 -0.21
CA VAL A 23 10.27 -11.22 0.48
C VAL A 23 9.80 -12.44 -0.29
N PHE A 24 10.72 -13.13 -0.95
CA PHE A 24 10.41 -14.24 -1.84
C PHE A 24 9.83 -15.48 -1.15
N SER A 25 10.01 -15.61 0.17
CA SER A 25 9.46 -16.71 0.97
C SER A 25 8.00 -16.52 1.37
N SER A 26 7.36 -15.39 1.00
CA SER A 26 5.98 -15.08 1.39
C SER A 26 5.19 -14.53 0.21
N PHE A 27 4.24 -15.32 -0.27
CA PHE A 27 3.38 -14.96 -1.40
C PHE A 27 2.59 -13.67 -1.15
N ASP A 28 2.02 -13.50 0.05
CA ASP A 28 1.28 -12.29 0.42
C ASP A 28 2.13 -11.02 0.33
N LYS A 29 3.41 -11.12 0.70
CA LYS A 29 4.35 -9.99 0.62
C LYS A 29 4.72 -9.67 -0.83
N ILE A 30 4.95 -10.70 -1.64
CA ILE A 30 5.19 -10.53 -3.08
C ILE A 30 3.99 -9.86 -3.74
N LEU A 31 2.78 -10.40 -3.57
CA LEU A 31 1.56 -9.81 -4.11
C LEU A 31 1.35 -8.38 -3.63
N SER A 32 1.58 -8.12 -2.34
CA SER A 32 1.48 -6.77 -1.80
C SER A 32 2.44 -5.80 -2.50
N VAL A 33 3.68 -6.18 -2.79
CA VAL A 33 4.59 -5.33 -3.56
C VAL A 33 4.13 -5.20 -5.02
N LEU A 34 3.75 -6.29 -5.68
CA LEU A 34 3.38 -6.29 -7.10
C LEU A 34 2.18 -5.40 -7.39
N VAL A 35 1.12 -5.42 -6.57
CA VAL A 35 -0.06 -4.58 -6.81
C VAL A 35 0.23 -3.09 -6.65
N HIS A 36 1.27 -2.71 -5.89
CA HIS A 36 1.69 -1.30 -5.75
C HIS A 36 2.76 -0.90 -6.78
N LEU A 37 3.57 -1.84 -7.25
CA LEU A 37 4.72 -1.59 -8.13
C LEU A 37 4.37 -1.74 -9.62
N LEU A 38 3.70 -2.82 -10.01
CA LEU A 38 3.45 -3.16 -11.42
C LEU A 38 2.66 -2.10 -12.19
N PRO A 39 1.55 -1.53 -11.66
CA PRO A 39 0.80 -0.52 -12.40
C PRO A 39 1.69 0.66 -12.79
N GLY A 40 2.59 1.08 -11.88
CA GLY A 40 3.52 2.16 -12.14
C GLY A 40 4.57 1.84 -13.19
N ILE A 41 5.13 0.63 -13.15
CA ILE A 41 6.07 0.17 -14.19
C ILE A 41 5.40 0.16 -15.57
N VAL A 42 4.16 -0.33 -15.65
CA VAL A 42 3.39 -0.34 -16.91
C VAL A 42 3.14 1.07 -17.42
N PHE A 43 2.79 2.02 -16.54
CA PHE A 43 2.62 3.41 -16.95
C PHE A 43 3.93 4.08 -17.35
N PHE A 44 5.05 3.73 -16.70
CA PHE A 44 6.38 4.19 -17.09
C PHE A 44 6.73 3.71 -18.50
N THR A 45 6.55 2.42 -18.80
CA THR A 45 6.85 1.87 -20.12
C THR A 45 5.95 2.45 -21.20
N ILE A 46 4.65 2.58 -20.97
CA ILE A 46 3.70 3.18 -21.92
C ILE A 46 4.04 4.66 -22.19
N ARG A 47 4.32 5.44 -21.13
CA ARG A 47 4.50 6.90 -21.23
C ARG A 47 5.79 7.28 -21.91
N TRP A 48 6.86 6.56 -21.63
CA TRP A 48 8.20 6.83 -22.15
C TRP A 48 8.59 5.85 -23.26
N TRP A 49 7.60 5.12 -23.80
CA TRP A 49 7.77 4.28 -24.97
C TRP A 49 8.32 5.11 -26.12
N ASN A 50 9.54 4.80 -26.57
CA ASN A 50 10.13 5.45 -27.73
C ASN A 50 10.03 4.51 -28.94
N PRO A 51 9.29 4.88 -30.00
CA PRO A 51 9.18 4.05 -31.20
C PRO A 51 10.53 3.80 -31.88
N THR A 52 11.50 4.73 -31.86
CA THR A 52 12.80 4.55 -32.54
C THR A 52 13.75 3.61 -31.79
N THR A 53 13.61 3.45 -30.47
CA THR A 53 14.44 2.54 -29.67
C THR A 53 13.91 1.11 -29.68
N PHE A 54 12.63 0.91 -30.01
CA PHE A 54 11.93 -0.38 -29.98
C PHE A 54 11.34 -0.78 -31.34
N GLU A 55 11.94 -0.31 -32.45
CA GLU A 55 11.50 -0.60 -33.83
C GLU A 55 11.39 -2.11 -34.12
N SER A 56 12.21 -2.94 -33.49
CA SER A 56 12.21 -4.39 -33.66
C SER A 56 11.01 -5.11 -33.05
N MET A 57 10.19 -4.44 -32.23
CA MET A 57 9.00 -5.02 -31.59
C MET A 57 7.71 -4.78 -32.40
N TYR A 58 7.79 -4.12 -33.56
CA TYR A 58 6.63 -3.95 -34.44
C TYR A 58 6.49 -5.12 -35.41
N PRO A 59 5.30 -5.73 -35.52
CA PRO A 59 4.89 -6.41 -36.75
C PRO A 59 4.84 -5.35 -37.86
N GLU A 60 5.44 -5.63 -39.02
CA GLU A 60 5.40 -4.72 -40.17
C GLU A 60 3.95 -4.32 -40.48
N GLY A 61 3.71 -3.00 -40.62
CA GLY A 61 2.40 -2.44 -40.98
C GLY A 61 1.53 -1.94 -39.82
N SER A 62 2.01 -1.94 -38.57
CA SER A 62 1.28 -1.34 -37.46
C SER A 62 1.38 0.20 -37.45
N LEU A 63 0.24 0.88 -37.41
CA LEU A 63 0.14 2.34 -37.38
C LEU A 63 0.86 2.91 -36.15
N GLN A 64 1.79 3.85 -36.35
CA GLN A 64 2.43 4.65 -35.30
C GLN A 64 1.38 5.50 -34.56
N ARG A 65 0.68 4.90 -33.60
CA ARG A 65 -0.20 5.64 -32.71
C ARG A 65 0.66 6.38 -31.70
N ALA A 66 0.63 7.71 -31.70
CA ALA A 66 1.19 8.50 -30.61
C ALA A 66 0.58 8.00 -29.29
N THR A 67 1.40 7.36 -28.45
CA THR A 67 0.91 6.52 -27.35
C THR A 67 0.15 7.34 -26.31
N TRP A 68 0.39 8.65 -26.20
CA TRP A 68 -0.31 9.53 -25.25
C TRP A 68 -0.46 10.95 -25.81
N PRO A 69 -1.54 11.69 -25.47
CA PRO A 69 -1.80 13.01 -26.05
C PRO A 69 -0.65 13.96 -25.74
N TYR A 70 -0.24 14.72 -26.76
CA TYR A 70 0.66 15.86 -26.60
C TYR A 70 0.10 16.75 -25.49
N VAL A 71 0.93 17.17 -24.55
CA VAL A 71 0.51 17.98 -23.40
C VAL A 71 0.06 19.35 -23.93
N GLU A 72 -1.24 19.54 -24.12
CA GLU A 72 -1.79 20.77 -24.70
C GLU A 72 -1.66 21.94 -23.73
N ASP A 73 -2.07 21.78 -22.47
CA ASP A 73 -2.09 22.87 -21.48
C ASP A 73 -1.85 22.43 -20.02
N LYS A 74 -1.29 23.33 -19.19
CA LYS A 74 -1.12 23.10 -17.74
C LYS A 74 -2.45 22.86 -17.04
N SER A 75 -3.51 23.59 -17.41
CA SER A 75 -4.86 23.40 -16.87
C SER A 75 -5.41 22.01 -17.18
N TYR A 76 -5.15 21.49 -18.38
CA TYR A 76 -5.54 20.15 -18.80
C TYR A 76 -4.86 19.08 -17.92
N LEU A 77 -3.55 19.21 -17.69
CA LEU A 77 -2.81 18.30 -16.81
C LEU A 77 -3.39 18.26 -15.39
N TRP A 78 -3.58 19.42 -14.77
CA TRP A 78 -4.15 19.49 -13.41
C TRP A 78 -5.57 18.93 -13.34
N THR A 79 -6.37 19.17 -14.37
CA THR A 79 -7.73 18.63 -14.43
C THR A 79 -7.71 17.10 -14.43
N TRP A 80 -6.91 16.49 -15.29
CA TRP A 80 -6.94 15.04 -15.53
C TRP A 80 -6.01 14.20 -14.62
N LEU A 81 -4.98 14.80 -14.04
CA LEU A 81 -4.07 14.14 -13.09
C LEU A 81 -4.41 14.43 -11.63
N PHE A 82 -5.13 15.50 -11.32
CA PHE A 82 -5.44 15.87 -9.95
C PHE A 82 -6.94 15.99 -9.69
N LEU A 83 -7.66 16.88 -10.40
CA LEU A 83 -9.06 17.18 -10.08
C LEU A 83 -10.00 15.98 -10.31
N VAL A 84 -9.99 15.39 -11.51
CA VAL A 84 -10.86 14.26 -11.85
C VAL A 84 -10.57 13.03 -10.95
N PRO A 85 -9.30 12.63 -10.73
CA PRO A 85 -8.97 11.57 -9.77
C PRO A 85 -9.43 11.89 -8.35
N LEU A 86 -9.27 13.13 -7.90
CA LEU A 86 -9.68 13.55 -6.56
C LEU A 86 -11.19 13.46 -6.39
N VAL A 87 -11.98 13.91 -7.37
CA VAL A 87 -13.45 13.78 -7.36
C VAL A 87 -13.85 12.31 -7.30
N ALA A 88 -13.24 11.45 -8.13
CA ALA A 88 -13.49 10.02 -8.11
C ALA A 88 -13.13 9.38 -6.75
N TYR A 89 -12.01 9.78 -6.16
CA TYR A 89 -11.61 9.33 -4.82
C TYR A 89 -12.59 9.80 -3.75
N THR A 90 -13.00 11.07 -3.76
CA THR A 90 -13.96 11.62 -2.79
C THR A 90 -15.30 10.91 -2.89
N LEU A 91 -15.80 10.66 -4.10
CA LEU A 91 -17.03 9.89 -4.32
C LEU A 91 -16.87 8.47 -3.74
N TRP A 92 -15.78 7.79 -4.08
CA TRP A 92 -15.48 6.47 -3.53
C TRP A 92 -15.38 6.48 -2.00
N GLN A 93 -14.74 7.49 -1.41
CA GLN A 93 -14.55 7.63 0.03
C GLN A 93 -15.87 7.86 0.76
N ILE A 94 -16.79 8.64 0.19
CA ILE A 94 -18.15 8.85 0.71
C ILE A 94 -18.95 7.54 0.64
N LEU A 95 -18.92 6.86 -0.51
CA LEU A 95 -19.60 5.58 -0.70
C LEU A 95 -19.06 4.52 0.28
N TYR A 96 -17.74 4.43 0.41
CA TYR A 96 -17.09 3.54 1.37
C TYR A 96 -17.53 3.87 2.80
N PHE A 97 -17.54 5.14 3.19
CA PHE A 97 -17.97 5.55 4.51
C PHE A 97 -19.43 5.14 4.78
N LEU A 98 -20.34 5.37 3.83
CA LEU A 98 -21.74 5.01 3.95
C LEU A 98 -21.93 3.50 4.06
N ILE A 99 -21.33 2.73 3.15
CA ILE A 99 -21.48 1.26 3.13
C ILE A 99 -20.90 0.65 4.42
N VAL A 100 -19.69 1.04 4.82
CA VAL A 100 -18.99 0.42 5.94
C VAL A 100 -19.55 0.88 7.29
N ASN A 101 -19.83 2.18 7.45
CA ASN A 101 -20.23 2.74 8.75
C ASN A 101 -21.74 2.80 8.97
N VAL A 102 -22.56 2.77 7.90
CA VAL A 102 -24.01 2.77 8.04
C VAL A 102 -24.56 1.37 7.80
N LEU A 103 -24.30 0.79 6.62
CA LEU A 103 -24.95 -0.46 6.20
C LEU A 103 -24.35 -1.71 6.87
N LEU A 104 -23.02 -1.81 6.91
CA LEU A 104 -22.33 -3.00 7.42
C LEU A 104 -21.94 -2.91 8.90
N ARG A 105 -22.28 -1.82 9.60
CA ARG A 105 -21.84 -1.58 10.97
C ARG A 105 -22.24 -2.70 11.92
N GLN A 106 -23.48 -3.19 11.84
CA GLN A 106 -23.94 -4.27 12.72
C GLN A 106 -23.25 -5.60 12.40
N THR A 107 -23.03 -5.90 11.13
CA THR A 107 -22.28 -7.10 10.69
C THR A 107 -20.84 -7.06 11.17
N LEU A 108 -20.16 -5.91 11.05
CA LEU A 108 -18.78 -5.68 11.49
C LEU A 108 -18.60 -5.75 13.02
N LEU A 109 -19.64 -5.38 13.78
CA LEU A 109 -19.64 -5.53 15.24
C LEU A 109 -19.84 -6.98 15.66
N ARG A 110 -20.64 -7.74 14.89
CA ARG A 110 -20.94 -9.15 15.16
C ARG A 110 -19.81 -10.08 14.73
N ASP A 111 -19.08 -9.70 13.69
CA ASP A 111 -17.96 -10.47 13.14
C ASP A 111 -16.63 -9.70 13.27
N PRO A 112 -15.86 -9.93 14.36
CA PRO A 112 -14.58 -9.28 14.56
C PRO A 112 -13.49 -9.72 13.58
N GLU A 113 -13.70 -10.79 12.80
CA GLU A 113 -12.73 -11.26 11.80
C GLU A 113 -12.79 -10.45 10.50
N VAL A 114 -13.90 -9.74 10.24
CA VAL A 114 -14.01 -8.86 9.07
C VAL A 114 -13.05 -7.66 9.24
N MET A 115 -11.93 -7.76 8.53
CA MET A 115 -10.87 -6.76 8.52
C MET A 115 -11.18 -5.63 7.54
N THR A 116 -11.43 -4.44 8.09
CA THR A 116 -11.53 -3.20 7.31
C THR A 116 -10.16 -2.54 7.19
N SER A 117 -9.99 -1.70 6.17
CA SER A 117 -8.77 -0.91 5.97
C SER A 117 -8.38 -0.12 7.23
N TYR A 118 -9.36 0.44 7.95
CA TYR A 118 -9.13 1.11 9.23
C TYR A 118 -8.56 0.17 10.30
N ARG A 119 -9.15 -1.03 10.49
CA ARG A 119 -8.68 -2.01 11.49
C ARG A 119 -7.25 -2.45 11.18
N GLU A 120 -6.97 -2.80 9.93
CA GLU A 120 -5.65 -3.27 9.50
C GLU A 120 -4.58 -2.20 9.61
N LEU A 121 -4.86 -1.00 9.10
CA LEU A 121 -3.89 0.09 9.11
C LEU A 121 -3.69 0.63 10.53
N SER A 122 -4.73 0.69 11.36
CA SER A 122 -4.59 1.03 12.78
C SER A 122 -3.78 -0.02 13.54
N LYS A 123 -4.01 -1.31 13.29
CA LYS A 123 -3.23 -2.41 13.89
C LYS A 123 -1.76 -2.32 13.47
N LYS A 124 -1.48 -2.09 12.18
CA LYS A 124 -0.12 -1.89 11.66
C LYS A 124 0.52 -0.64 12.25
N ALA A 125 -0.18 0.49 12.31
CA ALA A 125 0.31 1.76 12.86
C ALA A 125 0.63 1.63 14.36
N LYS A 126 -0.27 1.01 15.14
CA LYS A 126 -0.07 0.71 16.56
C LYS A 126 1.13 -0.20 16.78
N LYS A 127 1.25 -1.28 15.99
CA LYS A 127 2.39 -2.22 16.07
C LYS A 127 3.72 -1.57 15.70
N ALA A 128 3.71 -0.65 14.73
CA ALA A 128 4.89 0.08 14.30
C ALA A 128 5.25 1.27 15.22
N ASN A 129 4.35 1.66 16.14
CA ASN A 129 4.41 2.89 16.95
C ASN A 129 4.83 4.12 16.12
N ASN A 130 4.27 4.23 14.92
CA ASN A 130 4.69 5.23 13.94
C ASN A 130 4.06 6.61 14.22
N VAL A 131 4.58 7.63 13.54
CA VAL A 131 4.05 9.00 13.61
C VAL A 131 2.55 9.06 13.30
N TRP A 132 2.07 8.22 12.37
CA TRP A 132 0.65 8.12 12.01
C TRP A 132 -0.25 7.67 13.17
N TRP A 133 0.21 6.78 14.04
CA TRP A 133 -0.52 6.37 15.25
C TRP A 133 -0.61 7.50 16.29
N ARG A 134 0.42 8.35 16.37
CA ARG A 134 0.43 9.53 17.24
C ARG A 134 -0.50 10.61 16.70
N LEU A 135 -0.41 10.88 15.40
CA LEU A 135 -1.26 11.86 14.71
C LEU A 135 -2.74 11.48 14.77
N SER A 136 -3.07 10.19 14.63
CA SER A 136 -4.47 9.75 14.68
C SER A 136 -5.12 9.89 16.07
N GLY A 137 -4.32 9.99 17.14
CA GLY A 137 -4.79 10.17 18.52
C GLY A 137 -4.96 11.62 18.97
N LEU A 138 -4.63 12.61 18.13
CA LEU A 138 -4.60 14.03 18.53
C LEU A 138 -5.97 14.56 18.99
N LEU A 139 -7.06 14.10 18.38
CA LEU A 139 -8.44 14.48 18.74
C LEU A 139 -9.10 13.50 19.73
N GLY A 140 -8.31 12.66 20.40
CA GLY A 140 -8.78 11.66 21.36
C GLY A 140 -9.13 10.30 20.73
N ASP A 141 -9.09 9.25 21.55
CA ASP A 141 -9.24 7.86 21.12
C ASP A 141 -10.59 7.57 20.45
N GLN A 142 -11.65 8.30 20.83
CA GLN A 142 -12.99 8.18 20.26
C GLN A 142 -13.07 8.65 18.80
N ASN A 143 -12.22 9.63 18.42
CA ASN A 143 -12.23 10.24 17.09
C ASN A 143 -11.15 9.68 16.13
N ARG A 144 -10.42 8.63 16.54
CA ARG A 144 -9.34 8.02 15.75
C ARG A 144 -9.77 7.61 14.35
N MET A 145 -11.02 7.18 14.17
CA MET A 145 -11.55 6.80 12.86
C MET A 145 -11.71 8.02 11.94
N LEU A 146 -12.28 9.11 12.43
CA LEU A 146 -12.40 10.35 11.66
C LEU A 146 -11.02 10.94 11.35
N MET A 147 -10.11 10.89 12.32
CA MET A 147 -8.73 11.32 12.11
C MET A 147 -8.01 10.47 11.06
N PHE A 148 -8.25 9.17 11.05
CA PHE A 148 -7.71 8.29 10.03
C PHE A 148 -8.23 8.67 8.63
N ILE A 149 -9.54 8.92 8.47
CA ILE A 149 -10.12 9.36 7.19
C ILE A 149 -9.51 10.69 6.75
N PHE A 150 -9.34 11.64 7.68
CA PHE A 150 -8.75 12.93 7.39
C PHE A 150 -7.28 12.84 6.97
N LEU A 151 -6.45 12.09 7.72
CA LEU A 151 -5.04 11.85 7.39
C LEU A 151 -4.90 11.12 6.06
N GLN A 152 -5.77 10.15 5.78
CA GLN A 152 -5.83 9.46 4.49
C GLN A 152 -6.18 10.44 3.36
N GLY A 153 -7.11 11.37 3.59
CA GLY A 153 -7.45 12.43 2.64
C GLY A 153 -6.27 13.34 2.32
N ILE A 154 -5.55 13.82 3.35
CA ILE A 154 -4.32 14.62 3.17
C ILE A 154 -3.27 13.82 2.39
N PHE A 155 -3.07 12.55 2.76
CA PHE A 155 -2.13 11.66 2.08
C PHE A 155 -2.48 11.51 0.59
N THR A 156 -3.75 11.29 0.25
CA THR A 156 -4.20 11.19 -1.14
C THR A 156 -3.97 12.49 -1.90
N ILE A 157 -4.34 13.64 -1.33
CA ILE A 157 -4.13 14.95 -1.97
C ILE A 157 -2.64 15.19 -2.22
N ALA A 158 -1.78 14.98 -1.22
CA ALA A 158 -0.35 15.20 -1.33
C ALA A 158 0.28 14.29 -2.40
N THR A 159 -0.03 13.00 -2.37
CA THR A 159 0.54 12.02 -3.32
C THR A 159 0.03 12.22 -4.74
N MET A 160 -1.26 12.55 -4.93
CA MET A 160 -1.79 12.94 -6.25
C MET A 160 -1.14 14.21 -6.78
N THR A 161 -0.89 15.20 -5.93
CA THR A 161 -0.18 16.43 -6.33
C THR A 161 1.22 16.13 -6.87
N LEU A 162 1.95 15.21 -6.23
CA LEU A 162 3.28 14.78 -6.69
C LEU A 162 3.25 14.05 -8.03
N THR A 163 2.11 13.48 -8.44
CA THR A 163 2.01 12.83 -9.76
C THR A 163 2.12 13.80 -10.92
N VAL A 164 1.78 15.08 -10.73
CA VAL A 164 1.85 16.10 -11.79
C VAL A 164 3.30 16.31 -12.26
N PRO A 165 4.28 16.65 -11.41
CA PRO A 165 5.67 16.78 -11.86
C PRO A 165 6.27 15.44 -12.31
N ILE A 166 5.91 14.32 -11.67
CA ILE A 166 6.34 12.98 -12.10
C ILE A 166 5.87 12.67 -13.52
N PHE A 167 4.65 13.07 -13.89
CA PHE A 167 4.11 12.85 -15.23
C PHE A 167 4.85 13.65 -16.32
N GLN A 168 5.44 14.79 -15.96
CA GLN A 168 6.07 15.71 -16.89
C GLN A 168 7.54 15.39 -17.18
N SER A 169 8.26 14.76 -16.25
CA SER A 169 9.71 14.53 -16.37
C SER A 169 10.05 13.04 -16.39
N TYR A 170 10.82 12.62 -17.41
CA TYR A 170 11.36 11.27 -17.50
C TYR A 170 12.24 10.94 -16.29
N GLU A 171 13.12 11.87 -15.92
CA GLU A 171 14.06 11.70 -14.81
C GLU A 171 13.33 11.52 -13.49
N LEU A 172 12.31 12.36 -13.21
CA LEU A 172 11.51 12.24 -11.99
C LEU A 172 10.74 10.91 -11.96
N HIS A 173 10.17 10.52 -13.10
CA HIS A 173 9.45 9.26 -13.18
C HIS A 173 10.37 8.05 -13.00
N ALA A 174 11.55 8.05 -13.64
CA ALA A 174 12.55 7.00 -13.51
C ALA A 174 13.11 6.91 -12.09
N LEU A 175 13.46 8.05 -11.50
CA LEU A 175 13.90 8.15 -10.11
C LEU A 175 12.84 7.59 -9.16
N PHE A 176 11.57 7.88 -9.40
CA PHE A 176 10.48 7.37 -8.57
C PHE A 176 10.29 5.85 -8.74
N GLN A 177 10.47 5.28 -9.94
CA GLN A 177 10.50 3.82 -10.12
C GLN A 177 11.65 3.18 -9.33
N ILE A 178 12.86 3.74 -9.42
CA ILE A 178 14.03 3.26 -8.67
C ILE A 178 13.76 3.32 -7.16
N LEU A 179 13.25 4.47 -6.67
CA LEU A 179 12.90 4.67 -5.26
C LEU A 179 11.94 3.57 -4.76
N LYS A 180 10.88 3.24 -5.52
CA LYS A 180 9.92 2.19 -5.16
C LYS A 180 10.58 0.82 -5.05
N VAL A 181 11.39 0.45 -6.03
CA VAL A 181 12.11 -0.83 -6.02
C VAL A 181 13.08 -0.87 -4.84
N SER A 182 13.93 0.13 -4.68
CA SER A 182 14.89 0.23 -3.58
C SER A 182 14.20 0.17 -2.21
N ALA A 183 13.09 0.90 -2.03
CA ALA A 183 12.34 0.86 -0.78
C ALA A 183 11.80 -0.54 -0.47
N SER A 184 11.22 -1.23 -1.45
CA SER A 184 10.69 -2.59 -1.26
C SER A 184 11.77 -3.62 -0.95
N VAL A 185 12.92 -3.53 -1.62
CA VAL A 185 14.08 -4.41 -1.39
C VAL A 185 14.70 -4.14 -0.02
N TRP A 186 14.88 -2.87 0.35
CA TRP A 186 15.40 -2.49 1.66
C TRP A 186 14.50 -2.98 2.80
N ASN A 187 13.19 -2.79 2.67
CA ASN A 187 12.20 -3.30 3.62
C ASN A 187 12.18 -4.84 3.66
N GLY A 188 12.44 -5.50 2.53
CA GLY A 188 12.66 -6.94 2.42
C GLY A 188 13.86 -7.42 3.23
N GLY A 189 15.02 -6.78 3.02
CA GLY A 189 16.25 -7.07 3.73
C GLY A 189 16.10 -6.92 5.25
N ARG A 190 15.53 -5.81 5.73
CA ARG A 190 15.24 -5.64 7.17
C ARG A 190 14.30 -6.71 7.71
N PHE A 191 13.29 -7.11 6.95
CA PHE A 191 12.38 -8.18 7.38
C PHE A 191 13.13 -9.51 7.54
N LEU A 192 14.00 -9.86 6.59
CA LEU A 192 14.77 -11.09 6.63
C LEU A 192 15.76 -11.11 7.80
N LEU A 193 16.47 -10.00 8.04
CA LEU A 193 17.54 -9.94 9.04
C LEU A 193 17.02 -9.72 10.48
N GLU A 194 15.94 -8.96 10.67
CA GLU A 194 15.50 -8.59 12.01
C GLU A 194 14.21 -9.28 12.45
N VAL A 195 13.27 -9.49 11.54
CA VAL A 195 11.92 -9.95 11.89
C VAL A 195 11.85 -11.47 11.89
N MET A 196 12.37 -12.14 10.86
CA MET A 196 12.33 -13.60 10.79
C MET A 196 13.06 -14.30 11.94
N PRO A 197 14.29 -13.89 12.35
CA PRO A 197 14.98 -14.54 13.45
C PRO A 197 14.25 -14.37 14.78
N ARG A 198 13.72 -13.15 15.04
CA ARG A 198 12.90 -12.90 16.23
C ARG A 198 11.63 -13.75 16.23
N GLN A 199 10.97 -13.91 15.09
CA GLN A 199 9.78 -14.76 14.97
C GLN A 199 10.12 -16.24 15.21
N ALA A 200 11.25 -16.73 14.71
CA ALA A 200 11.71 -18.09 14.95
C ALA A 200 11.97 -18.32 16.44
N MET A 201 12.73 -17.43 17.09
CA MET A 201 13.01 -17.51 18.53
C MET A 201 11.74 -17.46 19.39
N LEU A 202 10.80 -16.56 19.07
CA LEU A 202 9.51 -16.48 19.76
C LEU A 202 8.68 -17.75 19.56
N LYS A 203 8.70 -18.35 18.36
CA LYS A 203 8.00 -19.60 18.07
C LYS A 203 8.59 -20.77 18.86
N GLU A 204 9.91 -20.83 18.99
CA GLU A 204 10.59 -21.82 19.82
C GLU A 204 10.28 -21.62 21.30
N LYS A 205 10.38 -20.39 21.82
CA LYS A 205 10.01 -20.07 23.20
C LYS A 205 8.58 -20.49 23.52
N ASN A 206 7.62 -20.12 22.67
CA ASN A 206 6.20 -20.49 22.84
C ASN A 206 5.95 -22.00 22.68
N LYS A 207 6.83 -22.74 22.00
CA LYS A 207 6.77 -24.21 21.90
C LYS A 207 7.29 -24.84 23.18
N SER A 208 8.38 -24.33 23.74
CA SER A 208 8.95 -24.77 25.02
C SER A 208 8.00 -24.49 26.19
N GLU A 209 7.39 -23.31 26.26
CA GLU A 209 6.40 -22.98 27.28
C GLU A 209 5.18 -23.91 27.21
N ARG A 210 4.67 -24.19 26.01
CA ARG A 210 3.54 -25.14 25.83
C ARG A 210 3.91 -26.56 26.26
N LYS A 211 5.13 -27.02 25.97
CA LYS A 211 5.62 -28.32 26.45
C LYS A 211 5.70 -28.35 27.98
N HIS A 212 6.29 -27.33 28.59
CA HIS A 212 6.42 -27.25 30.05
C HIS A 212 5.05 -27.28 30.76
N VAL A 213 4.05 -26.55 30.23
CA VAL A 213 2.68 -26.59 30.76
C VAL A 213 2.06 -27.98 30.62
N GLN A 214 2.27 -28.64 29.49
CA GLN A 214 1.79 -30.01 29.26
C GLN A 214 2.44 -31.00 30.22
N ASP A 215 3.77 -30.95 30.39
CA ASP A 215 4.53 -31.83 31.27
C ASP A 215 4.10 -31.66 32.74
N GLN A 216 3.83 -30.42 33.18
CA GLN A 216 3.29 -30.14 34.51
C GLN A 216 1.88 -30.71 34.70
N MET A 217 1.03 -30.61 33.67
CA MET A 217 -0.33 -31.16 33.72
C MET A 217 -0.29 -32.70 33.80
N ASP A 218 0.55 -33.34 33.00
CA ASP A 218 0.72 -34.80 32.99
C ASP A 218 1.32 -35.32 34.31
N GLN A 219 2.28 -34.62 34.92
CA GLN A 219 2.80 -34.95 36.26
C GLN A 219 1.73 -34.80 37.35
N SER A 220 0.90 -33.76 37.28
CA SER A 220 -0.19 -33.57 38.26
C SER A 220 -1.24 -34.67 38.20
N ILE A 221 -1.57 -35.15 36.99
CA ILE A 221 -2.50 -36.28 36.77
C ILE A 221 -1.91 -37.59 37.28
N THR A 222 -0.59 -37.77 37.10
CA THR A 222 0.11 -38.98 37.56
C THR A 222 0.22 -39.05 39.08
N ASN A 223 0.46 -37.92 39.74
CA ASN A 223 0.54 -37.84 41.21
C ASN A 223 -0.83 -37.90 41.92
N ALA A 224 -1.93 -37.72 41.18
CA ALA A 224 -3.30 -37.79 41.71
C ALA A 224 -3.93 -39.20 41.62
N LYS A 225 -3.23 -40.16 41.02
CA LYS A 225 -3.60 -41.59 40.97
C LYS A 225 -2.79 -42.38 42.00
#